data_AF-A0A3P7W3I7-F1
#
_entry.id   AF-A0A3P7W3I7-F1
#
_cell.length_a   1.000
_cell.length_b   1.000
_cell.length_c   1.000
_cell.angle_alpha   90.00
_cell.angle_beta   90.00
_cell.angle_gamma   90.00
#
_symmetry.space_group_name_H-M   'P 1'
#
loop_
_entity.id
_entity.type
_entity.pdbx_description
1 polymer ?
#
loop_
_entity_poly.entity_id
_entity_poly.type
_entity_poly.pdbx_seq_one_letter_code
_entity_poly.pdbx_strand_id
1 'polypeptide(L)'
;MRECVQLLEDYQKGIAKASDQELWRAQKVKQAILHPDTGEKVLPPFRMSGFVPFGWITVTGMLLPNPSWPTLLFWQWMNQSHNACVNYANRNATQPQPLSTYLGAYGAAVTAACSISAGLTYLVKKSKTMPPTTRMIVQVRARW
;
A
#
# COMPACT_ATOMS: atom_id res chain seq x y z
N MET A 1 22.76 -1.63 -5.55
CA MET A 1 21.83 -0.98 -6.51
C MET A 1 22.59 -0.29 -7.63
N ARG A 2 23.43 0.73 -7.37
CA ARG A 2 24.25 1.37 -8.42
C ARG A 2 25.13 0.36 -9.16
N GLU A 3 25.76 -0.55 -8.43
CA GLU A 3 26.53 -1.68 -8.98
C GLU A 3 25.70 -2.59 -9.88
N CYS A 4 24.45 -2.88 -9.52
CA CYS A 4 23.56 -3.71 -10.35
C CYS A 4 23.15 -2.99 -11.64
N VAL A 5 23.00 -1.68 -11.61
CA VAL A 5 22.69 -0.86 -12.79
C VAL A 5 23.92 -0.81 -13.70
N GLN A 6 25.11 -0.54 -13.13
CA GLN A 6 26.38 -0.54 -13.86
C GLN A 6 26.67 -1.91 -14.50
N LEU A 7 26.47 -3.01 -13.78
CA LEU A 7 26.63 -4.36 -14.33
C LEU A 7 25.77 -4.61 -15.56
N LEU A 8 24.50 -4.15 -15.55
CA LEU A 8 23.59 -4.28 -16.69
C LEU A 8 23.99 -3.37 -17.87
N GLU A 9 24.46 -2.16 -17.58
CA GLU A 9 24.94 -1.22 -18.61
C GLU A 9 26.25 -1.71 -19.26
N ASP A 10 27.18 -2.21 -18.46
CA ASP A 10 28.47 -2.72 -18.92
C ASP A 10 28.30 -4.04 -19.68
N TYR A 11 27.33 -4.87 -19.29
CA TYR A 11 26.94 -6.05 -20.07
C TYR A 11 26.30 -5.67 -21.41
N GLN A 12 25.40 -4.68 -21.44
CA GLN A 12 24.82 -4.16 -22.69
C GLN A 12 25.87 -3.58 -23.65
N LYS A 13 26.91 -2.93 -23.12
CA LYS A 13 28.03 -2.38 -23.89
C LYS A 13 29.05 -3.45 -24.32
N GLY A 14 28.87 -4.70 -23.91
CA GLY A 14 29.80 -5.80 -24.19
C GLY A 14 31.12 -5.74 -23.40
N ILE A 15 31.18 -4.93 -22.35
CA ILE A 15 32.37 -4.69 -21.53
C ILE A 15 32.48 -5.74 -20.41
N ALA A 16 31.36 -6.10 -19.78
CA ALA A 16 31.33 -7.06 -18.69
C ALA A 16 30.84 -8.44 -19.15
N LYS A 17 31.54 -9.50 -18.73
CA LYS A 17 31.02 -10.87 -18.76
C LYS A 17 30.48 -11.21 -17.38
N ALA A 18 29.17 -11.40 -17.29
CA ALA A 18 28.48 -11.85 -16.09
C ALA A 18 27.69 -13.12 -16.42
N SER A 19 27.47 -13.96 -15.42
CA SER A 19 26.60 -15.13 -15.56
C SER A 19 25.12 -14.70 -15.69
N ASP A 20 24.30 -15.55 -16.32
CA ASP A 20 22.85 -15.34 -16.40
C ASP A 20 22.23 -15.11 -15.02
N GLN A 21 22.70 -15.81 -13.99
CA GLN A 21 22.21 -15.66 -12.62
C GLN A 21 22.48 -14.26 -12.05
N GLU A 22 23.66 -13.70 -12.31
CA GLU A 22 24.05 -12.36 -11.86
C GLU A 22 23.26 -11.28 -12.58
N LEU A 23 23.06 -11.43 -13.89
CA LEU A 23 22.23 -10.52 -14.69
C LEU A 23 20.77 -10.54 -14.23
N TRP A 24 20.22 -11.73 -13.97
CA TRP A 24 18.85 -11.86 -13.48
C TRP A 24 18.67 -11.23 -12.10
N ARG A 25 19.66 -11.39 -11.22
CA ARG A 25 19.67 -10.74 -9.91
C ARG A 25 19.76 -9.23 -10.05
N ALA A 26 20.64 -8.72 -10.90
CA ALA A 26 20.79 -7.29 -11.14
C ALA A 26 19.51 -6.67 -11.72
N GLN A 27 18.86 -7.35 -12.66
CA GLN A 27 17.59 -6.93 -13.26
C GLN A 27 16.47 -6.88 -12.23
N LYS A 28 16.35 -7.90 -11.37
CA LYS A 28 15.38 -7.89 -10.26
C LYS A 28 15.61 -6.70 -9.33
N VAL A 29 16.87 -6.40 -8.97
CA VAL A 29 17.20 -5.25 -8.10
C VAL A 29 16.88 -3.92 -8.79
N LYS A 30 17.16 -3.80 -10.09
CA LYS A 30 16.82 -2.61 -10.88
C LYS A 30 15.31 -2.40 -10.91
N GLN A 31 14.54 -3.41 -11.30
CA GLN A 31 13.08 -3.38 -11.39
C GLN A 31 12.39 -3.17 -10.03
N ALA A 32 12.99 -3.63 -8.93
CA ALA A 32 12.43 -3.46 -7.60
C ALA A 32 12.62 -2.06 -7.01
N ILE A 33 13.54 -1.25 -7.55
CA ILE A 33 13.97 0.03 -6.95
C ILE A 33 13.68 1.22 -7.87
N LEU A 34 13.87 1.04 -9.17
CA LEU A 34 13.67 2.09 -10.17
C LEU A 34 12.29 2.00 -10.78
N HIS A 35 11.68 3.15 -11.02
CA HIS A 35 10.47 3.25 -11.81
C HIS A 35 10.76 2.80 -13.24
N PRO A 36 9.95 1.92 -13.84
CA PRO A 36 10.19 1.39 -15.19
C PRO A 36 10.23 2.48 -16.25
N ASP A 37 9.35 3.49 -16.12
CA ASP A 37 9.20 4.55 -17.12
C ASP A 37 10.10 5.78 -16.89
N THR A 38 10.30 6.23 -15.63
CA THR A 38 11.09 7.45 -15.34
C THR A 38 12.54 7.16 -15.00
N GLY A 39 12.87 5.91 -14.65
CA GLY A 39 14.19 5.55 -14.14
C GLY A 39 14.52 6.13 -12.76
N GLU A 40 13.57 6.79 -12.11
CA GLU A 40 13.77 7.39 -10.79
C GLU A 40 13.64 6.37 -9.66
N LYS A 41 14.33 6.62 -8.55
CA LYS A 41 14.29 5.75 -7.37
C LYS A 41 12.95 5.94 -6.65
N VAL A 42 12.11 4.91 -6.65
CA VAL A 42 10.88 4.89 -5.86
C VAL A 42 11.25 4.76 -4.37
N LEU A 43 10.60 5.53 -3.50
CA LEU A 43 10.83 5.46 -2.05
C LEU A 43 10.44 4.07 -1.52
N PRO A 44 11.22 3.48 -0.60
CA PRO A 44 10.98 2.14 -0.06
C PRO A 44 9.53 1.83 0.37
N PRO A 45 8.81 2.71 1.09
CA PRO A 45 7.43 2.44 1.50
C PRO A 45 6.41 2.45 0.35
N PHE A 46 6.75 3.05 -0.79
CA PHE A 46 5.83 3.17 -1.93
C PHE A 46 6.20 2.23 -3.09
N ARG A 47 7.22 1.38 -2.93
CA ARG A 47 7.52 0.34 -3.90
C ARG A 47 6.45 -0.74 -3.84
N MET A 48 6.15 -1.38 -4.97
CA MET A 48 5.34 -2.60 -4.97
C MET A 48 5.89 -3.68 -4.02
N SER A 49 7.21 -3.81 -3.91
CA SER A 49 7.87 -4.69 -2.94
C SER A 49 7.73 -4.24 -1.47
N GLY A 50 7.50 -2.94 -1.24
CA GLY A 50 7.23 -2.34 0.06
C GLY A 50 5.76 -2.41 0.50
N PHE A 51 4.84 -2.66 -0.43
CA PHE A 51 3.40 -2.63 -0.15
C PHE A 51 2.99 -3.52 1.02
N VAL A 52 3.46 -4.76 1.04
CA VAL A 52 3.18 -5.72 2.13
C VAL A 52 3.87 -5.31 3.44
N PRO A 53 5.21 -5.09 3.49
CA PRO A 53 5.93 -4.77 4.73
C PRO A 53 5.69 -3.36 5.29
N PHE A 54 5.04 -2.44 4.57
CA PHE A 54 4.59 -1.16 5.13
C PHE A 54 3.07 -1.11 5.32
N GLY A 55 2.30 -1.76 4.44
CA GLY A 55 0.85 -1.87 4.55
C GLY A 55 0.40 -2.72 5.75
N TRP A 56 1.16 -3.75 6.15
CA TRP A 56 0.79 -4.59 7.30
C TRP A 56 0.64 -3.79 8.60
N ILE A 57 1.42 -2.71 8.81
CA ILE A 57 1.32 -1.83 9.99
C ILE A 57 -0.06 -1.17 10.05
N THR A 58 -0.58 -0.78 8.89
CA THR A 58 -1.89 -0.15 8.81
C THR A 58 -2.99 -1.19 9.04
N VAL A 59 -2.84 -2.38 8.46
CA VAL A 59 -3.80 -3.49 8.65
C VAL A 59 -3.83 -3.95 10.11
N THR A 60 -2.69 -4.10 10.78
CA THR A 60 -2.66 -4.46 12.20
C THR A 60 -3.34 -3.39 13.06
N GLY A 61 -3.13 -2.10 12.76
CA GLY A 61 -3.85 -0.99 13.39
C GLY A 61 -5.37 -1.08 13.21
N MET A 62 -5.85 -1.46 12.03
CA MET A 62 -7.28 -1.68 11.75
C MET A 62 -7.85 -2.92 12.46
N LEU A 63 -7.02 -3.90 12.77
CA LEU A 63 -7.42 -5.16 13.42
C LEU A 63 -7.41 -5.07 14.95
N LEU A 64 -6.93 -3.96 15.53
CA LEU A 64 -6.90 -3.76 16.98
C LEU A 64 -8.29 -3.94 17.61
N PRO A 65 -8.38 -4.62 18.77
CA PRO A 65 -9.63 -4.82 19.47
C PRO A 65 -10.18 -3.50 20.04
N ASN A 66 -11.51 -3.35 20.07
CA ASN A 66 -12.21 -2.17 20.60
C ASN A 66 -11.66 -0.80 20.16
N PRO A 67 -11.48 -0.54 18.85
CA PRO A 67 -10.94 0.75 18.42
C PRO A 67 -11.94 1.87 18.75
N SER A 68 -11.42 3.00 19.23
CA SER A 68 -12.23 4.21 19.34
C SER A 68 -12.66 4.70 17.95
N TRP A 69 -13.74 5.45 17.88
CA TRP A 69 -14.22 6.05 16.62
C TRP A 69 -13.13 6.85 15.87
N PRO A 70 -12.38 7.75 16.54
CA PRO A 70 -11.24 8.43 15.94
C PRO A 70 -10.13 7.48 15.45
N THR A 71 -9.81 6.45 16.23
CA THR A 71 -8.78 5.46 15.88
C THR A 71 -9.14 4.73 14.59
N LEU A 72 -10.41 4.33 14.45
CA LEU A 72 -10.90 3.62 13.27
C LEU A 72 -10.90 4.51 12.02
N LEU A 73 -11.27 5.79 12.14
CA LEU A 73 -11.17 6.75 11.02
C LEU A 73 -9.71 7.05 10.63
N PHE A 74 -8.82 7.19 11.63
CA PHE A 74 -7.40 7.40 11.42
C PHE A 74 -6.78 6.27 10.60
N TRP A 75 -7.06 5.01 10.97
CA TRP A 75 -6.50 3.86 10.25
C TRP A 75 -7.08 3.71 8.84
N GLN A 76 -8.37 4.02 8.63
CA GLN A 76 -8.95 4.05 7.28
C GLN A 76 -8.32 5.12 6.39
N TRP A 77 -8.16 6.33 6.93
CA TRP A 77 -7.47 7.41 6.25
C TRP A 77 -6.02 7.04 5.92
N MET A 78 -5.29 6.45 6.88
CA MET A 78 -3.91 6.01 6.67
C MET A 78 -3.82 4.94 5.58
N ASN A 79 -4.74 3.97 5.57
CA ASN A 79 -4.77 2.92 4.54
C ASN A 79 -4.99 3.49 3.14
N GLN A 80 -5.97 4.37 2.99
CA GLN A 80 -6.24 5.00 1.69
C GLN A 80 -5.12 5.95 1.26
N SER A 81 -4.45 6.62 2.21
CA SER A 81 -3.29 7.46 1.93
C SER A 81 -2.09 6.64 1.48
N HIS A 82 -1.83 5.50 2.11
CA HIS A 82 -0.78 4.58 1.69
C HIS A 82 -1.04 4.04 0.28
N ASN A 83 -2.27 3.57 0.00
CA ASN A 83 -2.67 3.10 -1.32
C ASN A 83 -2.54 4.19 -2.39
N ALA A 84 -2.94 5.43 -2.09
CA ALA A 84 -2.80 6.55 -3.01
C ALA A 84 -1.33 6.87 -3.31
N CYS A 85 -0.46 6.87 -2.31
CA CYS A 85 0.97 7.10 -2.49
C CYS A 85 1.64 5.97 -3.30
N VAL A 86 1.29 4.70 -3.03
CA VAL A 86 1.77 3.56 -3.82
C VAL A 86 1.30 3.67 -5.27
N ASN A 87 0.03 3.96 -5.50
CA ASN A 87 -0.50 4.12 -6.87
C ASN A 87 0.14 5.30 -7.60
N TYR A 88 0.39 6.43 -6.92
CA TYR A 88 1.07 7.58 -7.51
C TYR A 88 2.55 7.28 -7.83
N ALA A 89 3.24 6.58 -6.92
CA ALA A 89 4.65 6.26 -7.07
C ALA A 89 4.95 5.14 -8.08
N ASN A 90 3.95 4.34 -8.45
CA ASN A 90 4.04 3.29 -9.48
C ASN A 90 3.14 3.58 -10.68
N ARG A 91 2.72 4.83 -10.86
CA ARG A 91 1.85 5.23 -11.97
C ARG A 91 2.57 5.05 -13.30
N ASN A 92 1.84 4.67 -14.33
CA ASN A 92 2.41 4.65 -15.67
C ASN A 92 2.83 6.08 -16.07
N ALA A 93 4.14 6.33 -16.22
CA ALA A 93 4.65 7.66 -16.53
C ALA A 93 4.63 7.95 -18.04
N THR A 94 4.34 6.95 -18.88
CA THR A 94 4.15 7.14 -20.34
C THR A 94 2.80 7.77 -20.69
N GLN A 95 1.84 7.72 -19.77
CA GLN A 95 0.49 8.29 -19.91
C GLN A 95 0.28 9.35 -18.82
N PRO A 96 0.67 10.61 -19.07
CA PRO A 96 0.59 11.65 -18.04
C PRO A 96 -0.87 11.94 -17.67
N GLN A 97 -1.26 11.50 -16.49
CA GLN A 97 -2.55 11.84 -15.90
C GLN A 97 -2.41 13.08 -15.01
N PRO A 98 -3.40 14.00 -15.04
CA PRO A 98 -3.36 15.19 -14.21
C PRO A 98 -3.45 14.82 -12.73
N LEU A 99 -2.70 15.54 -11.90
CA LEU A 99 -2.66 15.33 -10.45
C LEU A 99 -4.06 15.41 -9.82
N SER A 100 -4.96 16.22 -10.40
CA SER A 100 -6.36 16.36 -9.96
C SER A 100 -7.13 15.04 -10.00
N THR A 101 -6.89 14.17 -10.98
CA THR A 101 -7.53 12.83 -11.05
C THR A 101 -7.11 11.97 -9.86
N TYR A 102 -5.82 12.00 -9.49
CA TYR A 102 -5.32 11.24 -8.34
C TYR A 102 -5.86 11.79 -7.02
N LEU A 103 -5.89 13.11 -6.86
CA LEU A 103 -6.47 13.75 -5.67
C LEU A 103 -7.97 13.48 -5.55
N GLY A 104 -8.71 13.53 -6.66
CA GLY A 104 -10.13 13.20 -6.70
C GLY A 104 -10.39 11.74 -6.33
N ALA A 105 -9.61 10.81 -6.91
CA ALA A 105 -9.69 9.38 -6.57
C ALA A 105 -9.34 9.12 -5.10
N TYR A 106 -8.32 9.79 -4.56
CA TYR A 106 -7.94 9.71 -3.16
C TYR A 106 -9.05 10.23 -2.24
N GLY A 107 -9.60 11.40 -2.53
CA GLY A 107 -10.71 11.98 -1.75
C GLY A 107 -11.95 11.07 -1.77
N ALA A 108 -12.32 10.54 -2.92
CA ALA A 108 -13.41 9.58 -3.05
C ALA A 108 -13.17 8.31 -2.22
N ALA A 109 -11.96 7.75 -2.29
CA ALA A 109 -11.59 6.55 -1.55
C ALA A 109 -11.60 6.77 -0.03
N VAL A 110 -11.03 7.89 0.46
CA VAL A 110 -11.04 8.25 1.89
C VAL A 110 -12.47 8.45 2.38
N THR A 111 -13.27 9.24 1.66
CA THR A 111 -14.66 9.50 2.05
C THR A 111 -15.48 8.22 2.09
N ALA A 112 -15.35 7.34 1.09
CA ALA A 112 -16.04 6.05 1.08
C ALA A 112 -15.60 5.15 2.26
N ALA A 113 -14.30 5.00 2.47
CA ALA A 113 -13.76 4.17 3.54
C ALA A 113 -14.20 4.66 4.93
N CYS A 114 -14.05 5.96 5.19
CA CYS A 114 -14.47 6.58 6.45
C CYS A 114 -15.98 6.46 6.67
N SER A 115 -16.79 6.67 5.62
CA SER A 115 -18.26 6.58 5.71
C SER A 115 -18.73 5.16 6.03
N ILE A 116 -18.17 4.14 5.38
CA ILE A 116 -18.49 2.73 5.65
C ILE A 116 -18.08 2.36 7.07
N SER A 117 -16.87 2.74 7.47
CA SER A 117 -16.32 2.40 8.78
C SER A 117 -17.13 3.06 9.91
N ALA A 118 -17.49 4.33 9.73
CA ALA A 118 -18.37 5.07 10.61
C ALA A 118 -19.77 4.45 10.67
N GLY A 119 -20.40 4.28 9.51
CA GLY A 119 -21.76 3.76 9.39
C GLY A 119 -21.89 2.38 10.03
N LEU A 120 -20.96 1.47 9.76
CA LEU A 120 -20.95 0.14 10.36
C LEU A 120 -20.79 0.21 11.88
N THR A 121 -19.86 1.03 12.39
CA THR A 121 -19.65 1.20 13.83
C THR A 121 -20.91 1.75 14.53
N TYR A 122 -21.61 2.69 13.89
CA TYR A 122 -22.86 3.25 14.41
C TYR A 122 -23.98 2.21 14.43
N LEU A 123 -24.17 1.49 13.33
CA LEU A 123 -25.19 0.44 13.21
C LEU A 123 -24.96 -0.69 14.24
N VAL A 124 -23.70 -1.11 14.41
CA VAL A 124 -23.34 -2.11 15.41
C VAL A 124 -23.71 -1.65 16.82
N LYS A 125 -23.35 -0.41 17.20
CA LYS A 125 -23.68 0.16 18.52
C LYS A 125 -25.18 0.33 18.74
N LYS A 126 -25.95 0.68 17.71
CA LYS A 126 -27.40 0.91 17.80
C LYS A 126 -28.20 -0.39 17.81
N SER A 127 -27.66 -1.48 17.26
CA SER A 127 -28.35 -2.76 17.21
C SER A 127 -28.48 -3.37 18.62
N LYS A 128 -29.73 -3.59 19.06
CA LYS A 128 -30.03 -4.20 20.37
C LYS A 128 -30.24 -5.72 20.29
N THR A 129 -30.38 -6.26 19.08
CA THR A 129 -30.81 -7.63 18.77
C THR A 129 -29.80 -8.40 17.91
N MET A 130 -28.51 -8.31 18.22
CA MET A 130 -27.53 -9.21 17.59
C MET A 130 -27.66 -10.63 18.19
N PRO A 131 -27.78 -11.68 17.36
CA PRO A 131 -27.74 -13.07 17.80
C PRO A 131 -26.48 -13.36 18.65
N PRO A 132 -26.53 -14.27 19.64
CA PRO A 132 -25.40 -14.59 20.52
C PRO A 132 -24.10 -14.95 19.76
N THR A 133 -24.22 -15.59 18.59
CA THR A 133 -23.11 -15.95 17.70
C THR A 133 -22.46 -14.73 17.05
N THR A 134 -23.25 -13.77 16.55
CA THR A 134 -22.76 -12.50 16.01
C THR A 134 -22.15 -11.63 17.11
N ARG A 135 -22.75 -11.63 18.32
CA ARG A 135 -22.15 -10.98 19.49
C ARG A 135 -20.82 -11.61 19.87
N MET A 136 -20.66 -12.93 19.84
CA MET A 136 -19.35 -13.55 20.07
C MET A 136 -18.32 -13.12 19.03
N ILE A 137 -18.64 -13.08 17.74
CA ILE A 137 -17.67 -12.64 16.71
C ILE A 137 -17.28 -11.16 16.87
N VAL A 138 -18.24 -10.32 17.27
CA VAL A 138 -18.02 -8.88 17.51
C VAL A 138 -17.32 -8.62 18.86
N GLN A 139 -17.59 -9.41 19.90
CA GLN A 139 -17.06 -9.25 21.27
C GLN A 139 -15.82 -10.09 21.60
N VAL A 140 -15.53 -11.19 20.89
CA VAL A 140 -14.24 -11.90 21.00
C VAL A 140 -13.10 -10.98 20.53
N ARG A 141 -13.42 -9.99 19.69
CA ARG A 141 -12.57 -8.86 19.33
C ARG A 141 -12.44 -7.79 20.42
N ALA A 142 -12.90 -8.04 21.65
CA ALA A 142 -12.93 -7.08 22.75
C ALA A 142 -12.28 -7.61 24.05
N ARG A 143 -11.82 -8.86 24.07
CA ARG A 143 -11.21 -9.50 25.24
C ARG A 143 -10.05 -10.40 24.83
N TRP A 144 -8.92 -9.79 24.49
CA TRP A 144 -7.56 -10.28 24.71
C TRP A 144 -6.63 -9.06 24.76
#